data_AF-A0A8E2JPC1-F1
#
_entry.id   AF-A0A8E2JPC1-F1
#
_cell.length_a   1.000
_cell.length_b   1.000
_cell.length_c   1.000
_cell.angle_alpha   90.00
_cell.angle_beta   90.00
_cell.angle_gamma   90.00
#
_symmetry.space_group_name_H-M   'P 1'
#
loop_
_entity.id
_entity.type
_entity.pdbx_description
1 polymer ?
#
loop_
_entity_poly.entity_id
_entity_poly.type
_entity_poly.pdbx_seq_one_letter_code
_entity_poly.pdbx_strand_id
1 'polypeptide(L)'
;MGSALHPDAANSEPPPVTSQLCEWISSTTLDDIPPSVIERAKHLILDGIACGLVGARVPWSKAAFDAISQFEPAGNHAIIGYKERFGPITAALLNGTFIQACELDDYHSIAPLHSLSVVLPALFAASASPA
;
A
#
# COMPACT_ATOMS: atom_id res chain seq x y z
N MET A 1 -47.85 11.72 42.29
CA MET A 1 -47.81 10.36 41.72
C MET A 1 -46.96 10.45 40.46
N GLY A 2 -45.64 10.48 40.65
CA GLY A 2 -44.67 10.58 39.57
C GLY A 2 -44.33 9.19 39.07
N SER A 3 -44.65 8.91 37.81
CA SER A 3 -44.03 7.80 37.09
C SER A 3 -42.91 8.40 36.27
N ALA A 4 -41.69 8.26 36.75
CA ALA A 4 -40.49 8.59 36.00
C ALA A 4 -40.48 7.74 34.73
N LEU A 5 -40.36 8.40 33.57
CA LEU A 5 -40.06 7.75 32.31
C LEU A 5 -38.68 7.08 32.46
N HIS A 6 -38.65 5.77 32.23
CA HIS A 6 -37.42 5.01 32.08
C HIS A 6 -36.53 5.71 31.04
N PRO A 7 -35.23 5.93 31.28
CA PRO A 7 -34.33 6.29 30.20
C PRO A 7 -34.33 5.12 29.22
N ASP A 8 -34.74 5.38 27.99
CA ASP A 8 -34.52 4.49 26.86
C ASP A 8 -33.02 4.18 26.82
N ALA A 9 -32.66 2.99 27.28
CA ALA A 9 -31.35 2.43 27.01
C ALA A 9 -31.25 2.36 25.49
N ALA A 10 -30.47 3.27 24.91
CA ALA A 10 -30.27 3.38 23.49
C ALA A 10 -29.77 2.03 22.95
N ASN A 11 -30.68 1.26 22.37
CA ASN A 11 -30.35 0.15 21.49
C ASN A 11 -29.82 0.75 20.18
N SER A 12 -28.64 1.37 20.23
CA SER A 12 -27.93 1.78 19.02
C SER A 12 -27.31 0.54 18.40
N GLU A 13 -27.78 0.17 17.21
CA GLU A 13 -27.08 -0.82 16.38
C GLU A 13 -25.59 -0.44 16.28
N PRO A 14 -24.68 -1.42 16.32
CA PRO A 14 -23.26 -1.12 16.17
C PRO A 14 -23.03 -0.36 14.85
N PRO A 15 -22.09 0.59 14.82
CA PRO A 15 -21.82 1.38 13.61
C PRO A 15 -21.54 0.46 12.43
N PRO A 16 -21.88 0.84 11.18
CA PRO A 16 -21.62 0.02 10.01
C PRO A 16 -20.14 -0.39 9.92
N VAL A 17 -19.86 -1.62 9.47
CA VAL A 17 -18.49 -2.17 9.47
C VAL A 17 -17.49 -1.29 8.71
N THR A 18 -17.92 -0.65 7.61
CA THR A 18 -17.10 0.33 6.86
C THR A 18 -16.76 1.55 7.71
N SER A 19 -17.72 2.04 8.52
CA SER A 19 -17.49 3.17 9.41
C SER A 19 -16.47 2.82 10.48
N GLN A 20 -16.59 1.63 11.09
CA GLN A 20 -15.62 1.13 12.09
C GLN A 20 -14.20 1.03 11.50
N LEU A 21 -14.08 0.50 10.27
CA LEU A 21 -12.79 0.38 9.59
C LEU A 21 -12.17 1.76 9.30
N CYS A 22 -12.95 2.71 8.76
CA CYS A 22 -12.47 4.05 8.48
C CYS A 22 -12.04 4.80 9.75
N GLU A 23 -12.81 4.67 10.83
CA GLU A 23 -12.48 5.27 12.13
C GLU A 23 -11.19 4.66 12.70
N TRP A 24 -11.04 3.34 12.64
CA TRP A 24 -9.80 2.67 13.06
C TRP A 24 -8.59 3.13 12.24
N ILE A 25 -8.67 3.17 10.91
CA ILE A 25 -7.56 3.61 10.04
C ILE A 25 -7.18 5.07 10.34
N SER A 26 -8.16 5.97 10.46
CA SER A 26 -7.91 7.40 10.63
C SER A 26 -7.43 7.80 12.03
N SER A 27 -7.74 7.01 13.06
CA SER A 27 -7.31 7.25 14.43
C SER A 27 -6.01 6.54 14.83
N THR A 28 -5.58 5.54 14.04
CA THR A 28 -4.36 4.78 14.32
C THR A 28 -3.10 5.65 14.18
N THR A 29 -2.28 5.64 15.22
CA THR A 29 -0.96 6.29 15.26
C THR A 29 0.16 5.24 15.33
N LEU A 30 1.41 5.66 15.16
CA LEU A 30 2.55 4.75 15.30
C LEU A 30 2.70 4.19 16.72
N ASP A 31 2.26 4.93 17.74
CA ASP A 31 2.34 4.51 19.15
C ASP A 31 1.37 3.36 19.48
N ASP A 32 0.33 3.18 18.66
CA ASP A 32 -0.63 2.07 18.79
C ASP A 32 -0.09 0.74 18.24
N ILE A 33 1.04 0.77 17.52
CA ILE A 33 1.60 -0.39 16.82
C ILE A 33 2.68 -1.06 17.68
N PRO A 34 2.56 -2.37 17.97
CA PRO A 34 3.59 -3.09 18.72
C PRO A 34 4.98 -2.96 18.05
N PRO A 35 6.07 -2.76 18.82
CA PRO A 35 7.40 -2.58 18.25
C PRO A 35 7.84 -3.71 17.30
N SER A 36 7.46 -4.96 17.60
CA SER A 36 7.73 -6.11 16.73
C SER A 36 7.05 -6.04 15.36
N VAL A 37 5.86 -5.43 15.29
CA VAL A 37 5.13 -5.21 14.03
C VAL A 37 5.81 -4.12 13.21
N ILE A 38 6.27 -3.04 13.86
CA ILE A 38 7.06 -1.99 13.19
C ILE A 38 8.35 -2.58 12.60
N GLU A 39 9.08 -3.39 13.37
CA GLU A 39 10.29 -4.05 12.87
C GLU A 39 9.99 -5.01 11.72
N ARG A 40 8.89 -5.78 11.79
CA ARG A 40 8.47 -6.63 10.66
C ARG A 40 8.12 -5.81 9.42
N ALA A 41 7.41 -4.70 9.57
CA ALA A 41 7.08 -3.81 8.46
C ALA A 41 8.35 -3.25 7.78
N LYS A 42 9.37 -2.86 8.55
CA LYS A 42 10.67 -2.43 7.99
C LYS A 42 11.34 -3.53 7.17
N HIS A 43 11.35 -4.77 7.65
CA HIS A 43 11.88 -5.90 6.89
C HIS A 43 11.09 -6.16 5.61
N LEU A 44 9.76 -6.06 5.66
CA LEU A 44 8.89 -6.20 4.49
C LEU A 44 9.11 -5.07 3.46
N ILE A 45 9.32 -3.84 3.92
CA ILE A 45 9.71 -2.71 3.05
C ILE A 45 11.04 -3.00 2.35
N LEU A 46 12.04 -3.46 3.12
CA LEU A 46 13.36 -3.81 2.57
C LEU A 46 13.27 -4.94 1.53
N ASP A 47 12.50 -5.99 1.85
CA ASP A 47 12.26 -7.13 0.98
C ASP A 47 11.57 -6.73 -0.32
N GLY A 48 10.49 -5.94 -0.24
CA GLY A 48 9.78 -5.43 -1.42
C GLY A 48 10.69 -4.58 -2.31
N ILE A 49 11.54 -3.71 -1.75
CA ILE A 49 12.51 -2.92 -2.53
C ILE A 49 13.51 -3.85 -3.24
N ALA A 50 14.03 -4.87 -2.55
CA ALA A 50 14.96 -5.84 -3.14
C ALA A 50 14.30 -6.63 -4.28
N CYS A 51 13.07 -7.11 -4.07
CA CYS A 51 12.27 -7.79 -5.09
C CYS A 51 12.02 -6.87 -6.29
N GLY A 52 11.66 -5.61 -6.07
CA GLY A 52 11.49 -4.63 -7.14
C GLY A 52 12.77 -4.39 -7.95
N LEU A 53 13.95 -4.36 -7.31
CA LEU A 53 15.24 -4.18 -8.00
C LEU A 53 15.59 -5.40 -8.89
N VAL A 54 15.33 -6.61 -8.41
CA VAL A 54 15.52 -7.85 -9.19
C VAL A 54 14.48 -7.91 -10.31
N GLY A 55 13.23 -7.69 -9.97
CA GLY A 55 12.09 -7.74 -10.89
C GLY A 55 12.14 -6.66 -11.97
N ALA A 56 12.76 -5.51 -11.74
CA ALA A 56 12.97 -4.50 -12.78
C ALA A 56 13.91 -4.97 -13.92
N ARG A 57 14.62 -6.10 -13.76
CA ARG A 57 15.59 -6.61 -14.73
C ARG A 57 15.10 -7.80 -15.57
N VAL A 58 13.93 -8.35 -15.25
CA VAL A 58 13.37 -9.49 -15.99
C VAL A 58 12.70 -9.07 -17.31
N PRO A 59 12.58 -9.97 -18.30
CA PRO A 59 12.08 -9.61 -19.63
C PRO A 59 10.66 -9.02 -19.64
N TRP A 60 9.74 -9.53 -18.80
CA TRP A 60 8.35 -9.05 -18.77
C TRP A 60 8.22 -7.66 -18.14
N SER A 61 8.97 -7.37 -17.08
CA SER A 61 9.03 -6.01 -16.51
C SER A 61 9.63 -5.01 -17.49
N LYS A 62 10.67 -5.40 -18.23
CA LYS A 62 11.23 -4.57 -19.30
C LYS A 62 10.18 -4.28 -20.39
N ALA A 63 9.45 -5.31 -20.82
CA ALA A 63 8.38 -5.14 -21.80
C ALA A 63 7.26 -4.21 -21.30
N ALA A 64 6.87 -4.33 -20.03
CA ALA A 64 5.89 -3.43 -19.41
C ALA A 64 6.39 -1.98 -19.37
N PHE A 65 7.64 -1.76 -18.97
CA PHE A 65 8.26 -0.44 -18.98
C PHE A 65 8.30 0.17 -20.39
N ASP A 66 8.84 -0.57 -21.36
CA ASP A 66 9.02 -0.10 -22.74
C ASP A 66 7.68 0.23 -23.41
N ALA A 67 6.60 -0.49 -23.07
CA ALA A 67 5.25 -0.21 -23.56
C ALA A 67 4.66 1.06 -22.91
N ILE A 68 4.76 1.19 -21.60
CA ILE A 68 4.17 2.29 -20.84
C ILE A 68 4.90 3.61 -21.12
N SER A 69 6.24 3.58 -21.23
CA SER A 69 7.06 4.78 -21.44
C SER A 69 6.78 5.52 -22.75
N GLN A 70 6.10 4.88 -23.71
CA GLN A 70 5.73 5.49 -24.99
C GLN A 70 4.51 6.41 -24.88
N PHE A 71 3.65 6.21 -23.87
CA PHE A 71 2.36 6.90 -23.75
C PHE A 71 2.28 7.80 -22.52
N GLU A 72 3.13 7.56 -21.53
CA GLU A 72 3.07 8.27 -20.26
C GLU A 72 3.98 9.52 -20.23
N PRO A 73 3.47 10.67 -19.76
CA PRO A 73 4.28 11.87 -19.63
C PRO A 73 5.28 11.72 -18.48
N ALA A 74 6.44 12.39 -18.62
CA ALA A 74 7.41 12.48 -17.54
C ALA A 74 6.79 13.11 -16.28
N GLY A 75 7.29 12.70 -15.12
CA GLY A 75 6.90 13.25 -13.82
C GLY A 75 8.03 13.17 -12.81
N ASN A 76 7.70 13.24 -11.52
CA ASN A 76 8.70 13.29 -10.44
C ASN A 76 8.85 11.98 -9.65
N HIS A 77 8.03 10.97 -9.92
CA HIS A 77 8.01 9.73 -9.15
C HIS A 77 9.01 8.74 -9.71
N ALA A 78 9.80 8.14 -8.83
CA ALA A 78 10.85 7.21 -9.20
C ALA A 78 10.29 5.87 -9.66
N ILE A 79 10.94 5.29 -10.67
CA ILE A 79 10.72 3.93 -11.14
C ILE A 79 11.91 3.06 -10.69
N ILE A 80 11.64 2.00 -9.93
CA ILE A 80 12.68 1.14 -9.35
C ILE A 80 13.53 0.57 -10.49
N GLY A 81 14.84 0.80 -10.44
CA GLY A 81 15.80 0.28 -11.42
C GLY A 81 15.94 1.09 -12.71
N TYR A 82 15.24 2.22 -12.85
CA TYR A 82 15.25 3.09 -14.03
C TYR A 82 15.63 4.54 -13.68
N LYS A 83 16.06 5.32 -14.67
CA LYS A 83 16.40 6.75 -14.49
C LYS A 83 15.19 7.65 -14.74
N GLU A 84 14.30 7.18 -15.59
CA GLU A 84 13.05 7.79 -15.97
C GLU A 84 12.12 7.91 -14.77
N ARG A 85 11.27 8.93 -14.82
CA ARG A 85 10.30 9.26 -13.78
C ARG A 85 8.97 9.58 -14.44
N PHE A 86 7.88 9.16 -13.80
CA PHE A 86 6.53 9.33 -14.32
C PHE A 86 5.60 9.98 -13.29
N GLY A 87 4.34 10.14 -13.66
CA GLY A 87 3.26 10.47 -12.73
C GLY A 87 3.07 9.40 -11.66
N PRO A 88 2.35 9.73 -10.57
CA PRO A 88 2.20 8.86 -9.40
C PRO A 88 1.53 7.52 -9.76
N ILE A 89 0.49 7.55 -10.60
CA ILE A 89 -0.25 6.35 -11.03
C ILE A 89 0.67 5.39 -11.78
N THR A 90 1.39 5.91 -12.77
CA THR A 90 2.32 5.16 -13.61
C THR A 90 3.48 4.58 -12.80
N ALA A 91 3.99 5.35 -11.84
CA ALA A 91 5.03 4.86 -10.94
C ALA A 91 4.52 3.75 -10.02
N ALA A 92 3.31 3.87 -9.47
CA ALA A 92 2.71 2.80 -8.68
C ALA A 92 2.51 1.52 -9.51
N LEU A 93 2.01 1.64 -10.74
CA LEU A 93 1.80 0.51 -11.64
C LEU A 93 3.10 -0.23 -11.96
N LEU A 94 4.13 0.49 -12.43
CA LEU A 94 5.41 -0.12 -12.80
C LEU A 94 6.12 -0.70 -11.60
N ASN A 95 6.20 0.04 -10.48
CA ASN A 95 6.90 -0.46 -9.29
C ASN A 95 6.18 -1.68 -8.70
N GLY A 96 4.86 -1.72 -8.67
CA GLY A 96 4.12 -2.91 -8.22
C GLY A 96 4.33 -4.12 -9.13
N THR A 97 4.32 -3.89 -10.45
CA THR A 97 4.66 -4.92 -11.44
C THR A 97 6.04 -5.49 -11.20
N PHE A 98 7.02 -4.66 -10.84
CA PHE A 98 8.40 -5.10 -10.61
C PHE A 98 8.54 -5.87 -9.30
N ILE A 99 7.86 -5.45 -8.22
CA ILE A 99 7.92 -6.15 -6.93
C ILE A 99 7.36 -7.57 -7.06
N GLN A 100 6.20 -7.74 -7.71
CA GLN A 100 5.55 -9.04 -7.91
C GLN A 100 6.22 -9.88 -9.02
N ALA A 101 7.15 -9.31 -9.79
CA ALA A 101 7.61 -9.88 -11.05
C ALA A 101 8.08 -11.34 -10.97
N CYS A 102 8.62 -11.77 -9.83
CA CYS A 102 9.28 -13.06 -9.67
C CYS A 102 8.63 -13.99 -8.64
N GLU A 103 7.50 -13.61 -8.01
CA GLU A 103 6.89 -14.37 -6.89
C GLU A 103 7.88 -14.61 -5.73
N LEU A 104 8.79 -13.65 -5.49
CA LEU A 104 9.81 -13.69 -4.44
C LEU A 104 9.46 -12.83 -3.23
N ASP A 105 8.45 -11.98 -3.36
CA ASP A 105 8.04 -11.01 -2.36
C ASP A 105 7.21 -11.65 -1.23
N ASP A 106 6.60 -10.82 -0.39
CA ASP A 106 5.90 -11.28 0.79
C ASP A 106 4.70 -12.17 0.45
N TYR A 107 4.47 -13.19 1.27
CA TYR A 107 3.24 -13.98 1.20
C TYR A 107 2.61 -14.11 2.56
N HIS A 108 1.34 -13.77 2.66
CA HIS A 108 0.55 -13.97 3.87
C HIS A 108 -0.32 -15.23 3.70
N SER A 109 -0.15 -16.24 4.54
CA SER A 109 -0.78 -17.56 4.33
C SER A 109 -2.23 -17.65 4.77
N ILE A 110 -2.63 -16.93 5.82
CA ILE A 110 -4.00 -16.95 6.37
C ILE A 110 -4.96 -16.18 5.46
N ALA A 111 -4.46 -15.09 4.88
CA ALA A 111 -5.14 -14.32 3.84
C ALA A 111 -4.23 -14.39 2.62
N PRO A 112 -4.44 -15.33 1.68
CA PRO A 112 -3.50 -15.68 0.62
C PRO A 112 -3.29 -14.50 -0.33
N LEU A 113 -2.29 -13.66 -0.04
CA LEU A 113 -1.99 -12.44 -0.78
C LEU A 113 -0.53 -12.02 -0.65
N HIS A 114 -0.09 -11.23 -1.63
CA HIS A 114 1.18 -10.51 -1.67
C HIS A 114 0.87 -9.02 -1.48
N SER A 115 1.14 -8.48 -0.28
CA SER A 115 0.65 -7.14 0.08
C SER A 115 1.60 -6.04 -0.33
N LEU A 116 2.91 -6.26 -0.28
CA LEU A 116 3.89 -5.19 -0.44
C LEU A 116 4.02 -4.77 -1.90
N SER A 117 3.75 -5.67 -2.86
CA SER A 117 3.64 -5.32 -4.28
C SER A 117 2.49 -4.37 -4.59
N VAL A 118 1.54 -4.17 -3.66
CA VAL A 118 0.42 -3.23 -3.78
C VAL A 118 0.62 -2.00 -2.89
N VAL A 119 0.95 -2.23 -1.61
CA VAL A 119 1.03 -1.16 -0.61
C VAL A 119 2.26 -0.26 -0.82
N LEU A 120 3.45 -0.82 -1.10
CA LEU A 120 4.65 -0.01 -1.25
C LEU A 120 4.59 0.94 -2.46
N PRO A 121 4.19 0.50 -3.68
CA PRO A 121 4.13 1.41 -4.81
C PRO A 121 3.14 2.54 -4.60
N ALA A 122 1.98 2.26 -3.99
CA ALA A 122 0.99 3.27 -3.66
C ALA A 122 1.53 4.27 -2.62
N LEU A 123 2.23 3.78 -1.59
CA LEU A 123 2.88 4.63 -0.58
C LEU A 123 3.96 5.52 -1.19
N PHE A 124 4.84 4.97 -2.05
CA PHE A 124 5.87 5.75 -2.72
C PHE A 124 5.28 6.80 -3.67
N ALA A 125 4.18 6.46 -4.35
CA ALA A 125 3.45 7.40 -5.20
C ALA A 125 2.77 8.51 -4.40
N ALA A 126 2.20 8.21 -3.23
CA ALA A 126 1.51 9.19 -2.39
C ALA A 126 2.47 10.09 -1.57
N SER A 127 3.67 9.61 -1.26
CA SER A 127 4.62 10.31 -0.38
C SER A 127 5.59 11.25 -1.11
N ALA A 128 5.69 11.18 -2.43
CA ALA A 128 6.57 12.08 -3.17
C ALA A 128 6.02 13.51 -3.13
N SER A 129 6.88 14.47 -2.79
CA SER A 129 6.49 15.88 -2.76
C SER A 129 6.04 16.35 -4.15
N PRO A 130 4.98 17.19 -4.23
CA PRO A 130 4.63 17.82 -5.50
C PRO A 130 5.82 18.65 -6.02
N ALA A 131 5.93 18.71 -7.34
CA ALA A 131 6.89 19.56 -8.05
C ALA A 131 6.79 21.02 -7.62
#